data_AF-A0A931W2U9-F1
#
_entry.id   AF-A0A931W2U9-F1
#
_cell.length_a   1.000
_cell.length_b   1.000
_cell.length_c   1.000
_cell.angle_alpha   90.00
_cell.angle_beta   90.00
_cell.angle_gamma   90.00
#
_symmetry.space_group_name_H-M   'P 1'
#
loop_
_entity.id
_entity.type
_entity.pdbx_description
1 polymer ?
#
loop_
_entity_poly.entity_id
_entity_poly.type
_entity_poly.pdbx_seq_one_letter_code
_entity_poly.pdbx_strand_id
1 'polypeptide(L)'
;MGNFRKRWSPTGKPVAHSTTPVGRNPERKPSAKAGARFEELNGQRGMILLSSLLVLSLLITVGVGSRIMLTNDYKISGNLRLSTDAFYLAEAGIEWSKREVSVTSSHPPSLVNRAQSLSSGAFSVAFPSSTAVTLLSAKIVVRSTGRVGTSTHQLQAQLTKTYDLADGAVGLRGNASRVGFSGNSFLISGADHDPVTAAPVAGTRSRPAITVSEDTLRNALVAGLDASQQSNIVGAGGATPAITVSSHISGSAVTQFANDLCSSAQAIPMAVPSDGILAVESQEWGTQSLPQLRCIEGIPGAGDTVRLGGNVSGAGVLVVKNAELIASGLFRWEGLIIVTGSNVGFTILGPETKDIYGSLMVNETGTPGSETAILDIRGSMRLFFSRIALGRITALIPTSTMNNAYGFLPSHVTQDYWRAMTP
;
A
#
# COMPACT_ATOMS: atom_id res chain seq x y z
N MET A 1 -8.52 -30.18 -12.25
CA MET A 1 -7.78 -29.30 -13.19
C MET A 1 -6.31 -29.35 -12.82
N GLY A 2 -5.50 -29.98 -13.67
CA GLY A 2 -4.10 -30.30 -13.41
C GLY A 2 -3.11 -29.20 -13.80
N ASN A 3 -2.29 -28.84 -12.81
CA ASN A 3 -0.93 -28.29 -12.82
C ASN A 3 -0.30 -27.80 -14.14
N PHE A 4 0.07 -26.51 -14.16
CA PHE A 4 1.21 -25.99 -14.91
C PHE A 4 2.06 -25.08 -14.01
N ARG A 5 3.24 -25.55 -13.59
CA ARG A 5 4.35 -24.72 -13.13
C ARG A 5 5.52 -24.93 -14.08
N LYS A 6 5.93 -23.89 -14.82
CA LYS A 6 7.20 -23.84 -15.56
C LYS A 6 8.20 -22.98 -14.79
N ARG A 7 9.31 -23.59 -14.39
CA ARG A 7 10.57 -22.92 -13.99
C ARG A 7 11.23 -22.33 -15.22
N TRP A 8 11.75 -21.11 -15.08
CA TRP A 8 12.70 -20.50 -16.01
C TRP A 8 14.14 -20.80 -15.55
N SER A 9 15.03 -20.98 -16.52
CA SER A 9 16.49 -21.06 -16.39
C SER A 9 17.12 -20.15 -17.46
N PRO A 10 18.14 -19.33 -17.15
CA PRO A 10 18.77 -18.46 -18.15
C PRO A 10 20.17 -18.97 -18.50
N THR A 11 20.33 -19.51 -19.71
CA THR A 11 21.55 -19.38 -20.53
C THR A 11 21.34 -20.11 -21.86
N GLY A 12 21.30 -19.36 -22.96
CA GLY A 12 21.25 -19.92 -24.32
C GLY A 12 21.62 -18.86 -25.34
N LYS A 13 22.86 -18.93 -25.83
CA LYS A 13 23.39 -18.12 -26.94
C LYS A 13 22.68 -18.45 -28.26
N PRO A 14 22.60 -17.53 -29.23
CA PRO A 14 22.10 -17.84 -30.57
C PRO A 14 23.21 -18.44 -31.46
N VAL A 15 22.86 -19.49 -32.19
CA VAL A 15 23.60 -20.03 -33.35
C VAL A 15 22.79 -19.66 -34.60
N ALA A 16 23.41 -18.98 -35.56
CA ALA A 16 22.82 -18.71 -36.86
C ALA A 16 23.31 -19.75 -37.89
N HIS A 17 22.36 -20.38 -38.57
CA HIS A 17 22.57 -21.19 -39.77
C HIS A 17 22.62 -20.29 -41.01
N SER A 18 23.62 -20.49 -41.86
CA SER A 18 23.62 -19.98 -43.24
C SER A 18 23.87 -21.15 -44.20
N THR A 19 22.96 -21.32 -45.15
CA THR A 19 22.92 -22.35 -46.18
C THR A 19 23.60 -21.87 -47.45
N THR A 20 24.66 -22.54 -47.88
CA THR A 20 25.26 -22.38 -49.22
C THR A 20 24.64 -23.38 -50.22
N PRO A 21 24.33 -22.96 -51.46
CA PRO A 21 23.97 -23.90 -52.52
C PRO A 21 25.17 -24.30 -53.39
N VAL A 22 25.04 -25.50 -53.94
CA VAL A 22 25.93 -26.17 -54.90
C VAL A 22 25.61 -25.71 -56.33
N GLY A 23 26.64 -25.46 -57.15
CA GLY A 23 26.51 -25.23 -58.60
C GLY A 23 27.81 -25.54 -59.35
N ARG A 24 27.73 -26.42 -60.36
CA ARG A 24 28.83 -26.97 -61.19
C ARG A 24 29.29 -26.00 -62.29
N ASN A 25 30.60 -26.05 -62.59
CA ASN A 25 31.40 -26.02 -63.86
C ASN A 25 30.69 -25.75 -65.22
N PRO A 26 31.40 -25.44 -66.35
CA PRO A 26 32.85 -25.30 -66.59
C PRO A 26 33.30 -24.12 -67.50
N GLU A 27 34.59 -23.74 -67.52
CA GLU A 27 35.18 -23.20 -68.78
C GLU A 27 36.72 -23.26 -68.88
N ARG A 28 37.14 -24.03 -69.90
CA ARG A 28 38.27 -23.94 -70.84
C ARG A 28 39.62 -23.27 -70.47
N LYS A 29 40.65 -24.12 -70.59
CA LYS A 29 42.06 -23.89 -71.01
C LYS A 29 42.15 -23.17 -72.39
N PRO A 30 43.27 -22.47 -72.71
CA PRO A 30 44.43 -23.16 -73.29
C PRO A 30 45.85 -22.65 -72.94
N SER A 31 46.77 -23.63 -72.94
CA SER A 31 48.17 -23.66 -73.41
C SER A 31 48.96 -22.35 -73.62
N ALA A 32 50.15 -22.24 -73.00
CA ALA A 32 51.43 -22.59 -73.65
C ALA A 32 52.69 -22.11 -72.88
N LYS A 33 53.75 -22.91 -72.98
CA LYS A 33 55.18 -22.57 -73.05
C LYS A 33 55.97 -22.10 -71.81
N ALA A 34 56.80 -23.05 -71.36
CA ALA A 34 58.27 -23.03 -71.44
C ALA A 34 59.05 -21.88 -70.76
N GLY A 35 59.74 -22.25 -69.68
CA GLY A 35 61.18 -22.06 -69.52
C GLY A 35 61.68 -20.64 -69.27
N ALA A 36 62.01 -20.35 -68.01
CA ALA A 36 63.12 -19.44 -67.70
C ALA A 36 63.73 -19.77 -66.34
N ARG A 37 64.92 -20.35 -66.47
CA ARG A 37 66.04 -20.49 -65.55
C ARG A 37 66.17 -19.33 -64.54
N PHE A 38 66.37 -19.69 -63.28
CA PHE A 38 66.86 -18.81 -62.22
C PHE A 38 68.19 -18.17 -62.63
N GLU A 39 68.23 -16.84 -62.70
CA GLU A 39 69.44 -16.02 -62.73
C GLU A 39 69.40 -15.01 -61.57
N GLU A 40 70.31 -15.22 -60.63
CA GLU A 40 71.23 -14.23 -60.04
C GLU A 40 70.69 -12.83 -59.64
N LEU A 41 70.37 -12.74 -58.35
CA LEU A 41 71.03 -11.87 -57.38
C LEU A 41 71.64 -10.56 -57.91
N ASN A 42 70.80 -9.55 -58.21
CA ASN A 42 71.28 -8.15 -58.21
C ASN A 42 70.20 -7.10 -57.87
N GLY A 43 69.28 -7.43 -56.94
CA GLY A 43 68.19 -6.53 -56.48
C GLY A 43 67.99 -6.41 -54.95
N GLN A 44 68.93 -6.90 -54.13
CA GLN A 44 68.71 -7.06 -52.67
C GLN A 44 68.62 -5.74 -51.88
N ARG A 45 69.18 -4.62 -52.39
CA ARG A 45 69.10 -3.32 -51.69
C ARG A 45 67.72 -2.65 -51.81
N GLY A 46 66.95 -2.93 -52.88
CA GLY A 46 65.59 -2.43 -53.05
C GLY A 46 64.54 -3.22 -52.24
N MET A 47 64.75 -4.53 -52.06
CA MET A 47 63.82 -5.40 -51.34
C MET A 47 63.75 -5.10 -49.83
N ILE A 48 64.87 -4.73 -49.19
CA ILE A 48 64.88 -4.38 -47.76
C ILE A 48 64.08 -3.09 -47.51
N LEU A 49 64.22 -2.09 -48.39
CA LEU A 49 63.43 -0.87 -48.32
C LEU A 49 61.93 -1.19 -48.49
N LEU A 50 61.59 -2.02 -49.47
CA LEU A 50 60.20 -2.37 -49.75
C LEU A 50 59.56 -3.16 -48.59
N SER A 51 60.27 -4.15 -48.03
CA SER A 51 59.81 -4.91 -46.86
C SER A 51 59.66 -4.04 -45.62
N SER A 52 60.62 -3.15 -45.34
CA SER A 52 60.53 -2.24 -44.18
C SER A 52 59.38 -1.23 -44.33
N LEU A 53 59.14 -0.70 -45.54
CA LEU A 53 58.01 0.17 -45.83
C LEU A 53 56.66 -0.56 -45.71
N LEU A 54 56.61 -1.83 -46.11
CA LEU A 54 55.41 -2.66 -46.01
C LEU A 54 55.06 -2.96 -44.55
N VAL A 55 56.06 -3.32 -43.73
CA VAL A 55 55.89 -3.53 -42.29
C VAL A 55 55.50 -2.22 -41.59
N LEU A 56 56.14 -1.10 -41.94
CA LEU A 56 55.80 0.21 -41.38
C LEU A 56 54.36 0.61 -41.74
N SER A 57 53.96 0.42 -43.01
CA SER A 57 52.59 0.66 -43.47
C SER A 57 51.57 -0.21 -42.73
N LEU A 58 51.88 -1.49 -42.52
CA LEU A 58 51.04 -2.41 -41.74
C LEU A 58 50.89 -1.92 -40.28
N LEU A 59 51.99 -1.53 -39.65
CA LEU A 59 52.00 -1.00 -38.28
C LEU A 59 51.20 0.29 -38.14
N ILE A 60 51.32 1.21 -39.11
CA ILE A 60 50.52 2.45 -39.13
C ILE A 60 49.04 2.10 -39.29
N THR A 61 48.69 1.19 -40.19
CA THR A 61 47.30 0.77 -40.42
C THR A 61 46.69 0.15 -39.16
N VAL A 62 47.42 -0.75 -38.48
CA VAL A 62 46.99 -1.35 -37.21
C VAL A 62 46.90 -0.32 -36.09
N GLY A 63 47.85 0.62 -36.01
CA GLY A 63 47.86 1.69 -35.01
C GLY A 63 46.67 2.64 -35.16
N VAL A 64 46.35 3.07 -36.38
CA VAL A 64 45.18 3.90 -36.68
C VAL A 64 43.88 3.14 -36.39
N GLY A 65 43.79 1.87 -36.80
CA GLY A 65 42.64 1.00 -36.51
C GLY A 65 42.40 0.86 -35.00
N SER A 66 43.46 0.62 -34.22
CA SER A 66 43.40 0.50 -32.76
C SER A 66 42.92 1.80 -32.10
N ARG A 67 43.40 2.95 -32.57
CA ARG A 67 42.95 4.26 -32.05
C ARG A 67 41.45 4.49 -32.30
N ILE A 68 40.97 4.18 -33.51
CA ILE A 68 39.54 4.33 -33.84
C ILE A 68 38.69 3.40 -32.96
N MET A 69 39.10 2.14 -32.80
CA MET A 69 38.44 1.16 -31.95
C MET A 69 38.32 1.68 -30.51
N LEU A 70 39.43 2.13 -29.90
CA LEU A 70 39.42 2.70 -28.55
C LEU A 70 38.51 3.93 -28.44
N THR A 71 38.54 4.85 -29.41
CA THR A 71 37.66 6.03 -29.36
C THR A 71 36.18 5.67 -29.46
N ASN A 72 35.85 4.61 -30.21
CA ASN A 72 34.48 4.11 -30.27
C ASN A 72 34.09 3.43 -28.96
N ASP A 73 34.96 2.60 -28.38
CA ASP A 73 34.70 1.94 -27.10
C ASP A 73 34.48 2.94 -25.96
N TYR A 74 35.28 4.02 -25.90
CA TYR A 74 35.08 5.10 -24.92
C TYR A 74 33.76 5.83 -25.12
N LYS A 75 33.36 6.12 -26.37
CA LYS A 75 32.07 6.76 -26.66
C LYS A 75 30.90 5.86 -26.30
N ILE A 76 30.97 4.58 -26.64
CA ILE A 76 29.94 3.58 -26.31
C ILE A 76 29.81 3.46 -24.80
N SER A 77 30.94 3.31 -24.09
CA SER A 77 30.94 3.20 -22.62
C SER A 77 30.43 4.46 -21.94
N GLY A 78 30.80 5.65 -22.44
CA GLY A 78 30.28 6.92 -21.94
C GLY A 78 28.77 7.06 -22.15
N ASN A 79 28.27 6.71 -23.34
CA ASN A 79 26.84 6.74 -23.65
C ASN A 79 26.06 5.73 -22.80
N LEU A 80 26.60 4.51 -22.63
CA LEU A 80 25.99 3.49 -21.78
C LEU A 80 25.89 3.98 -20.33
N ARG A 81 26.96 4.57 -19.79
CA ARG A 81 26.95 5.14 -18.44
C ARG A 81 25.91 6.25 -18.29
N LEU A 82 25.90 7.24 -19.20
CA LEU A 82 24.91 8.34 -19.14
C LEU A 82 23.47 7.84 -19.32
N SER A 83 23.28 6.79 -20.12
CA SER A 83 22.01 6.07 -20.30
C SER A 83 21.57 5.40 -18.99
N THR A 84 22.45 4.66 -18.33
CA THR A 84 22.19 4.06 -17.01
C THR A 84 21.88 5.12 -15.95
N ASP A 85 22.63 6.23 -15.92
CA ASP A 85 22.39 7.32 -14.96
C ASP A 85 21.02 7.97 -15.20
N ALA A 86 20.63 8.20 -16.46
CA ALA A 86 19.31 8.73 -16.81
C ALA A 86 18.17 7.75 -16.46
N PHE A 87 18.40 6.44 -16.57
CA PHE A 87 17.45 5.43 -16.12
C PHE A 87 17.21 5.50 -14.61
N TYR A 88 18.27 5.58 -13.80
CA TYR A 88 18.14 5.69 -12.34
C TYR A 88 17.46 7.00 -11.91
N LEU A 89 17.70 8.10 -12.62
CA LEU A 89 16.96 9.34 -12.39
C LEU A 89 15.47 9.20 -12.71
N ALA A 90 15.11 8.46 -13.76
CA ALA A 90 13.71 8.18 -14.08
C ALA A 90 13.07 7.34 -12.96
N GLU A 91 13.78 6.33 -12.42
CA GLU A 91 13.30 5.52 -11.29
C GLU A 91 13.10 6.38 -10.03
N ALA A 92 14.03 7.28 -9.72
CA ALA A 92 13.90 8.23 -8.62
C ALA A 92 12.63 9.11 -8.76
N GLY A 93 12.25 9.48 -9.99
CA GLY A 93 10.99 10.17 -10.24
C GLY A 93 9.75 9.32 -9.95
N ILE A 94 9.80 8.00 -10.19
CA ILE A 94 8.70 7.09 -9.80
C ILE A 94 8.60 6.99 -8.27
N GLU A 95 9.72 6.87 -7.56
CA GLU A 95 9.74 6.86 -6.08
C GLU A 95 9.23 8.18 -5.49
N TRP A 96 9.66 9.31 -6.06
CA TRP A 96 9.11 10.62 -5.70
C TRP A 96 7.60 10.66 -5.89
N SER A 97 7.10 10.15 -7.02
CA SER A 97 5.66 10.11 -7.31
C SER A 97 4.87 9.28 -6.30
N LYS A 98 5.40 8.15 -5.82
CA LYS A 98 4.75 7.36 -4.76
C LYS A 98 4.56 8.18 -3.49
N ARG A 99 5.57 8.96 -3.09
CA ARG A 99 5.49 9.86 -1.94
C ARG A 99 4.41 10.91 -2.15
N GLU A 100 4.41 11.61 -3.28
CA GLU A 100 3.42 12.66 -3.54
C GLU A 100 2.00 12.09 -3.56
N VAL A 101 1.78 10.96 -4.27
CA VAL A 101 0.49 10.26 -4.28
C VAL A 101 0.07 9.87 -2.87
N SER A 102 1.00 9.43 -2.00
CA SER A 102 0.68 9.03 -0.63
C SER A 102 0.14 10.19 0.22
N VAL A 103 0.66 11.41 0.05
CA VAL A 103 0.25 12.59 0.84
C VAL A 103 -0.94 13.35 0.24
N THR A 104 -1.29 13.11 -1.02
CA THR A 104 -2.47 13.71 -1.66
C THR A 104 -3.77 13.23 -1.00
N SER A 105 -4.58 14.16 -0.49
CA SER A 105 -5.88 13.85 0.12
C SER A 105 -7.04 13.75 -0.87
N SER A 106 -6.87 14.13 -2.13
CA SER A 106 -7.94 13.98 -3.13
C SER A 106 -8.09 12.52 -3.58
N HIS A 107 -9.34 12.15 -3.91
CA HIS A 107 -9.67 10.85 -4.47
C HIS A 107 -10.54 11.02 -5.74
N PRO A 108 -10.10 10.53 -6.91
CA PRO A 108 -8.77 9.97 -7.14
C PRO A 108 -7.67 11.06 -6.97
N PRO A 109 -6.41 10.69 -6.66
CA PRO A 109 -5.34 11.66 -6.49
C PRO A 109 -5.12 12.51 -7.74
N SER A 110 -5.25 13.82 -7.62
CA SER A 110 -4.96 14.78 -8.69
C SER A 110 -3.63 15.47 -8.40
N LEU A 111 -2.61 15.19 -9.23
CA LEU A 111 -1.26 15.72 -9.06
C LEU A 111 -0.85 16.52 -10.29
N VAL A 112 -0.06 17.57 -10.05
CA VAL A 112 0.50 18.41 -11.11
C VAL A 112 1.82 17.83 -11.57
N ASN A 113 2.06 17.84 -12.88
CA ASN A 113 3.34 17.45 -13.47
C ASN A 113 4.48 18.31 -12.90
N ARG A 114 5.62 17.70 -12.59
CA ARG A 114 6.73 18.40 -11.94
C ARG A 114 8.08 17.93 -12.45
N ALA A 115 9.05 18.85 -12.51
CA ALA A 115 10.44 18.54 -12.77
C ALA A 115 11.30 18.87 -11.55
N GLN A 116 12.34 18.06 -11.32
CA GLN A 116 13.35 18.29 -10.29
C GLN A 116 14.74 18.16 -10.89
N SER A 117 15.64 19.04 -10.47
CA SER A 117 17.05 19.04 -10.85
C SER A 117 17.91 18.66 -9.64
N LEU A 118 18.90 17.83 -9.90
CA LEU A 118 19.90 17.33 -8.97
C LEU A 118 21.29 17.67 -9.53
N SER A 119 22.34 17.56 -8.71
CA SER A 119 23.71 17.77 -9.18
C SER A 119 24.15 16.76 -10.25
N SER A 120 23.56 15.55 -10.25
CA SER A 120 23.86 14.47 -11.19
C SER A 120 22.98 14.45 -12.44
N GLY A 121 21.95 15.30 -12.53
CA GLY A 121 21.01 15.34 -13.66
C GLY A 121 19.63 15.83 -13.25
N ALA A 122 18.58 15.51 -14.00
CA ALA A 122 17.22 15.90 -13.67
C ALA A 122 16.21 14.79 -13.97
N PHE A 123 15.05 14.84 -13.34
CA PHE A 123 13.90 14.04 -13.73
C PHE A 123 12.64 14.90 -13.86
N SER A 124 11.72 14.49 -14.72
CA SER A 124 10.39 15.09 -14.84
C SER A 124 9.32 14.01 -14.77
N VAL A 125 8.30 14.25 -13.95
CA VAL A 125 7.17 13.35 -13.74
C VAL A 125 5.91 13.96 -14.34
N ALA A 126 5.15 13.12 -15.03
CA ALA A 126 3.78 13.39 -15.44
C ALA A 126 2.81 12.33 -14.89
N PHE A 127 1.56 12.73 -14.71
CA PHE A 127 0.46 11.87 -14.25
C PHE A 127 -0.62 11.77 -15.35
N PRO A 128 -0.43 10.92 -16.39
CA PRO A 128 -1.32 10.90 -17.55
C PRO A 128 -2.77 10.48 -17.22
N SER A 129 -2.97 9.69 -16.16
CA SER A 129 -4.30 9.32 -15.71
C SER A 129 -4.34 9.03 -14.21
N SER A 130 -5.49 9.32 -13.62
CA SER A 130 -5.83 8.99 -12.25
C SER A 130 -7.32 8.62 -12.20
N THR A 131 -7.62 7.39 -11.78
CA THR A 131 -8.98 6.85 -11.87
C THR A 131 -9.33 6.12 -10.59
N ALA A 132 -10.48 6.45 -10.00
CA ALA A 132 -11.03 5.72 -8.88
C ALA A 132 -11.47 4.32 -9.35
N VAL A 133 -11.00 3.28 -8.67
CA VAL A 133 -11.44 1.89 -8.89
C VAL A 133 -12.59 1.57 -7.93
N THR A 134 -12.47 2.01 -6.68
CA THR A 134 -13.51 1.94 -5.65
C THR A 134 -13.49 3.23 -4.81
N LEU A 135 -14.39 3.37 -3.84
CA LEU A 135 -14.35 4.46 -2.85
C LEU A 135 -13.08 4.42 -1.97
N LEU A 136 -12.36 3.30 -1.93
CA LEU A 136 -11.14 3.16 -1.11
C LEU A 136 -9.89 2.90 -1.96
N SER A 137 -9.99 2.87 -3.29
CA SER A 137 -8.83 2.59 -4.12
C SER A 137 -8.84 3.37 -5.43
N ALA A 138 -7.68 3.87 -5.82
CA ALA A 138 -7.47 4.56 -7.08
C ALA A 138 -6.21 4.05 -7.78
N LYS A 139 -6.24 4.02 -9.10
CA LYS A 139 -5.10 3.70 -9.96
C LYS A 139 -4.58 4.95 -10.62
N ILE A 140 -3.27 5.13 -10.58
CA ILE A 140 -2.56 6.29 -11.11
C ILE A 140 -1.50 5.79 -12.07
N VAL A 141 -1.49 6.30 -13.29
CA VAL A 141 -0.38 6.09 -14.21
C VAL A 141 0.61 7.22 -14.00
N VAL A 142 1.88 6.85 -13.82
CA VAL A 142 2.99 7.77 -13.64
C VAL A 142 3.96 7.57 -14.78
N ARG A 143 4.42 8.66 -15.38
CA ARG A 143 5.48 8.67 -16.38
C ARG A 143 6.61 9.52 -15.87
N SER A 144 7.80 8.94 -15.73
CA SER A 144 9.00 9.64 -15.29
C SER A 144 10.04 9.64 -16.40
N THR A 145 10.63 10.80 -16.66
CA THR A 145 11.70 10.98 -17.65
C THR A 145 12.94 11.49 -16.93
N GLY A 146 13.99 10.66 -16.86
CA GLY A 146 15.29 11.04 -16.33
C GLY A 146 16.20 11.56 -17.44
N ARG A 147 17.08 12.51 -17.11
CA ARG A 147 17.98 13.18 -18.06
C ARG A 147 19.36 13.44 -17.46
N VAL A 148 20.41 13.04 -18.17
CA VAL A 148 21.81 13.37 -17.86
C VAL A 148 22.51 13.80 -19.15
N GLY A 149 22.89 15.07 -19.22
CA GLY A 149 23.42 15.67 -20.45
C GLY A 149 22.42 15.56 -21.61
N THR A 150 22.81 14.82 -22.66
CA THR A 150 21.96 14.51 -23.82
C THR A 150 21.22 13.19 -23.70
N SER A 151 21.55 12.36 -22.71
CA SER A 151 20.90 11.07 -22.50
C SER A 151 19.57 11.24 -21.77
N THR A 152 18.53 10.54 -22.23
CA THR A 152 17.19 10.56 -21.64
C THR A 152 16.62 9.16 -21.58
N HIS A 153 15.96 8.83 -20.47
CA HIS A 153 15.21 7.59 -20.31
C HIS A 153 13.81 7.87 -19.78
N GLN A 154 12.82 7.18 -20.33
CA GLN A 154 11.44 7.32 -19.90
C GLN A 154 10.89 6.00 -19.35
N LEU A 155 10.41 6.06 -18.11
CA LEU A 155 9.75 4.96 -17.43
C LEU A 155 8.27 5.28 -17.25
N GLN A 156 7.44 4.24 -17.28
CA GLN A 156 6.04 4.32 -16.90
C GLN A 156 5.74 3.29 -15.83
N ALA A 157 5.06 3.71 -14.76
CA ALA A 157 4.58 2.85 -13.70
C ALA A 157 3.07 3.01 -13.51
N GLN A 158 2.42 1.98 -12.99
CA GLN A 158 1.07 2.06 -12.46
C GLN A 158 1.15 1.92 -10.94
N LEU A 159 0.62 2.92 -10.25
CA LEU A 159 0.52 2.96 -8.80
C LEU A 159 -0.94 2.72 -8.41
N THR A 160 -1.15 1.94 -7.34
CA THR A 160 -2.46 1.81 -6.69
C THR A 160 -2.37 2.46 -5.33
N LYS A 161 -3.21 3.47 -5.08
CA LYS A 161 -3.41 4.04 -3.74
C LYS A 161 -4.63 3.40 -3.12
N THR A 162 -4.47 2.86 -1.91
CA THR A 162 -5.55 2.23 -1.15
C THR A 162 -5.67 2.88 0.23
N TYR A 163 -6.89 3.26 0.59
CA TYR A 163 -7.28 3.81 1.88
C TYR A 163 -7.88 2.70 2.75
N ASP A 164 -7.58 2.72 4.05
CA ASP A 164 -8.30 1.91 5.04
C ASP A 164 -9.23 2.84 5.82
N LEU A 165 -10.46 2.39 6.10
CA LEU A 165 -11.44 3.17 6.89
C LEU A 165 -11.08 3.32 8.36
N ALA A 166 -10.10 2.55 8.83
CA ALA A 166 -9.61 2.58 10.21
C ALA A 166 -8.10 2.37 10.24
N ASP A 167 -7.46 2.88 11.29
CA ASP A 167 -6.01 2.78 11.49
C ASP A 167 -5.58 1.67 12.46
N GLY A 168 -6.55 0.98 13.08
CA GLY A 168 -6.37 -0.20 13.91
C GLY A 168 -7.67 -0.97 14.09
N ALA A 169 -7.60 -2.08 14.83
CA ALA A 169 -8.78 -2.83 15.22
C ALA A 169 -9.66 -1.99 16.18
N VAL A 170 -9.01 -1.34 17.16
CA VAL A 170 -9.62 -0.35 18.05
C VAL A 170 -8.90 0.99 17.91
N GLY A 171 -9.64 2.07 17.70
CA GLY A 171 -9.12 3.43 17.76
C GLY A 171 -9.71 4.18 18.95
N LEU A 172 -8.89 4.53 19.94
CA LEU A 172 -9.30 5.34 21.10
C LEU A 172 -8.85 6.78 20.89
N ARG A 173 -9.77 7.74 21.03
CA ARG A 173 -9.53 9.17 20.79
C ARG A 173 -10.17 10.03 21.88
N GLY A 174 -9.70 11.27 21.96
CA GLY A 174 -10.28 12.29 22.83
C GLY A 174 -9.84 12.18 24.29
N ASN A 175 -10.67 12.68 25.20
CA ASN A 175 -10.36 12.93 26.60
C ASN A 175 -10.58 11.72 27.51
N ALA A 176 -10.09 10.55 27.07
CA ALA A 176 -10.19 9.32 27.85
C ALA A 176 -9.49 9.46 29.21
N SER A 177 -10.25 9.23 30.28
CA SER A 177 -9.73 9.27 31.66
C SER A 177 -9.35 7.89 32.20
N ARG A 178 -9.99 6.82 31.72
CA ARG A 178 -9.85 5.46 32.25
C ARG A 178 -9.99 4.40 31.17
N VAL A 179 -9.28 3.29 31.36
CA VAL A 179 -9.46 2.04 30.62
C VAL A 179 -9.52 0.90 31.64
N GLY A 180 -10.43 -0.05 31.44
CA GLY A 180 -10.62 -1.21 32.31
C GLY A 180 -10.40 -2.53 31.58
N PHE A 181 -9.62 -3.43 32.16
CA PHE A 181 -9.52 -4.82 31.72
C PHE A 181 -9.68 -5.74 32.94
N SER A 182 -10.68 -6.62 32.88
CA SER A 182 -10.95 -7.60 33.92
C SER A 182 -11.00 -8.99 33.28
N GLY A 183 -10.13 -9.88 33.79
CA GLY A 183 -9.96 -11.23 33.26
C GLY A 183 -9.10 -11.30 32.00
N ASN A 184 -9.03 -12.49 31.40
CA ASN A 184 -8.15 -12.82 30.28
C ASN A 184 -8.89 -13.33 29.04
N SER A 185 -10.22 -13.32 29.05
CA SER A 185 -11.05 -13.90 27.98
C SER A 185 -11.26 -12.94 26.80
N PHE A 186 -10.25 -12.17 26.40
CA PHE A 186 -10.36 -11.27 25.27
C PHE A 186 -9.23 -11.45 24.25
N LEU A 187 -9.47 -11.02 23.01
CA LEU A 187 -8.47 -10.97 21.96
C LEU A 187 -8.75 -9.75 21.08
N ILE A 188 -7.75 -8.89 20.89
CA ILE A 188 -7.81 -7.76 19.96
C ILE A 188 -6.68 -7.95 18.96
N SER A 189 -7.04 -8.16 17.69
CA SER A 189 -6.09 -8.44 16.61
C SER A 189 -6.11 -7.35 15.55
N GLY A 190 -4.94 -6.78 15.29
CA GLY A 190 -4.71 -5.88 14.15
C GLY A 190 -4.39 -6.62 12.84
N ALA A 191 -4.29 -7.96 12.83
CA ALA A 191 -4.19 -8.70 11.58
C ALA A 191 -5.48 -8.57 10.77
N ASP A 192 -5.41 -8.67 9.44
CA ASP A 192 -6.62 -8.64 8.60
C ASP A 192 -7.27 -10.02 8.64
N HIS A 193 -8.49 -10.13 9.19
CA HIS A 193 -9.23 -11.38 9.27
C HIS A 193 -10.39 -11.41 8.27
N ASP A 194 -10.64 -12.58 7.72
CA ASP A 194 -11.86 -12.86 6.96
C ASP A 194 -13.03 -13.11 7.92
N PRO A 195 -14.13 -12.32 7.85
CA PRO A 195 -15.27 -12.48 8.75
C PRO A 195 -15.99 -13.83 8.62
N VAL A 196 -15.86 -14.51 7.47
CA VAL A 196 -16.51 -15.81 7.23
C VAL A 196 -15.74 -16.95 7.88
N THR A 197 -14.41 -16.95 7.73
CA THR A 197 -13.55 -18.05 8.20
C THR A 197 -12.89 -17.76 9.55
N ALA A 198 -12.94 -16.52 10.03
CA ALA A 198 -12.20 -15.99 11.17
C ALA A 198 -10.67 -16.10 11.06
N ALA A 199 -10.15 -16.54 9.91
CA ALA A 199 -8.72 -16.74 9.68
C ALA A 199 -8.05 -15.43 9.22
N PRO A 200 -6.77 -15.22 9.56
CA PRO A 200 -6.01 -14.10 9.01
C PRO A 200 -5.79 -14.28 7.50
N VAL A 201 -5.98 -13.20 6.73
CA VAL A 201 -5.80 -13.17 5.29
C VAL A 201 -4.31 -13.11 4.95
N ALA A 202 -3.81 -14.15 4.27
CA ALA A 202 -2.40 -14.26 3.94
C ALA A 202 -1.90 -13.13 3.02
N GLY A 203 -0.68 -12.64 3.28
CA GLY A 203 -0.02 -11.63 2.45
C GLY A 203 -0.54 -10.20 2.63
N THR A 204 -1.49 -9.97 3.55
CA THR A 204 -2.00 -8.63 3.86
C THR A 204 -1.12 -7.94 4.91
N ARG A 205 -1.05 -6.61 4.82
CA ARG A 205 -0.36 -5.80 5.83
C ARG A 205 -1.27 -5.66 7.06
N SER A 206 -0.84 -6.22 8.18
CA SER A 206 -1.48 -6.02 9.48
C SER A 206 -1.41 -4.55 9.93
N ARG A 207 -2.39 -4.15 10.75
CA ARG A 207 -2.44 -2.88 11.47
C ARG A 207 -2.06 -3.09 12.94
N PRO A 208 -1.83 -2.00 13.70
CA PRO A 208 -1.86 -2.06 15.16
C PRO A 208 -3.21 -2.60 15.66
N ALA A 209 -3.20 -3.29 16.79
CA ALA A 209 -4.43 -3.77 17.42
C ALA A 209 -5.22 -2.60 18.00
N ILE A 210 -4.53 -1.73 18.76
CA ILE A 210 -5.11 -0.52 19.34
C ILE A 210 -4.29 0.69 18.90
N THR A 211 -4.97 1.73 18.41
CA THR A 211 -4.40 3.05 18.16
C THR A 211 -4.94 4.05 19.16
N VAL A 212 -4.08 4.96 19.62
CA VAL A 212 -4.45 6.07 20.51
C VAL A 212 -3.98 7.41 19.93
N SER A 213 -4.58 8.52 20.37
CA SER A 213 -4.18 9.86 19.92
C SER A 213 -2.87 10.36 20.54
N GLU A 214 -2.53 9.91 21.76
CA GLU A 214 -1.42 10.46 22.55
C GLU A 214 -0.70 9.40 23.40
N ASP A 215 0.57 9.63 23.72
CA ASP A 215 1.38 8.73 24.55
C ASP A 215 0.86 8.59 25.99
N THR A 216 0.20 9.61 26.53
CA THR A 216 -0.42 9.58 27.87
C THR A 216 -1.47 8.49 27.98
N LEU A 217 -2.41 8.44 27.03
CA LEU A 217 -3.42 7.40 26.92
C LEU A 217 -2.78 6.02 26.63
N ARG A 218 -1.74 5.98 25.79
CA ARG A 218 -0.98 4.73 25.55
C ARG A 218 -0.43 4.16 26.85
N ASN A 219 0.21 5.00 27.65
CA ASN A 219 0.86 4.58 28.89
C ASN A 219 -0.18 4.15 29.93
N ALA A 220 -1.32 4.85 30.03
CA ALA A 220 -2.44 4.45 30.87
C ALA A 220 -3.02 3.09 30.46
N LEU A 221 -3.18 2.86 29.15
CA LEU A 221 -3.66 1.60 28.59
C LEU A 221 -2.71 0.43 28.91
N VAL A 222 -1.40 0.62 28.69
CA VAL A 222 -0.38 -0.40 29.00
C VAL A 222 -0.28 -0.67 30.50
N ALA A 223 -0.37 0.37 31.33
CA ALA A 223 -0.34 0.22 32.79
C ALA A 223 -1.59 -0.48 33.34
N GLY A 224 -2.72 -0.37 32.65
CA GLY A 224 -3.97 -1.07 32.99
C GLY A 224 -4.02 -2.54 32.58
N LEU A 225 -2.98 -3.05 31.90
CA LEU A 225 -2.89 -4.43 31.40
C LEU A 225 -1.79 -5.21 32.11
N ASP A 226 -2.12 -6.39 32.63
CA ASP A 226 -1.10 -7.36 33.07
C ASP A 226 -0.38 -8.03 31.89
N ALA A 227 0.71 -8.76 32.17
CA ALA A 227 1.51 -9.40 31.12
C ALA A 227 0.73 -10.42 30.28
N SER A 228 -0.24 -11.12 30.87
CA SER A 228 -1.09 -12.08 30.15
C SER A 228 -2.10 -11.35 29.25
N GLN A 229 -2.70 -10.27 29.74
CA GLN A 229 -3.60 -9.42 29.00
C GLN A 229 -2.90 -8.70 27.83
N GLN A 230 -1.64 -8.33 27.98
CA GLN A 230 -0.84 -7.76 26.88
C GLN A 230 -0.64 -8.75 25.72
N SER A 231 -0.57 -10.06 26.01
CA SER A 231 -0.45 -11.11 24.99
C SER A 231 -1.74 -11.29 24.16
N ASN A 232 -2.88 -10.83 24.69
CA ASN A 232 -4.17 -10.82 24.01
C ASN A 232 -4.34 -9.64 23.04
N ILE A 233 -3.36 -8.74 22.94
CA ILE A 233 -3.38 -7.58 22.05
C ILE A 233 -2.30 -7.78 20.99
N VAL A 234 -2.69 -8.37 19.86
CA VAL A 234 -1.78 -8.86 18.83
C VAL A 234 -1.88 -8.01 17.56
N GLY A 235 -0.74 -7.66 16.97
CA GLY A 235 -0.73 -6.84 15.75
C GLY A 235 0.38 -7.22 14.79
N ALA A 236 0.66 -6.30 13.87
CA ALA A 236 1.68 -6.48 12.84
C ALA A 236 3.04 -6.88 13.43
N GLY A 237 3.66 -7.94 12.87
CA GLY A 237 5.05 -8.29 13.17
C GLY A 237 5.32 -8.96 14.52
N GLY A 238 4.28 -9.38 15.25
CA GLY A 238 4.43 -10.10 16.52
C GLY A 238 4.70 -9.23 17.74
N ALA A 239 4.57 -7.91 17.63
CA ALA A 239 4.65 -7.01 18.78
C ALA A 239 3.47 -7.24 19.73
N THR A 240 3.75 -7.44 21.01
CA THR A 240 2.77 -7.56 22.09
C THR A 240 3.18 -6.67 23.27
N PRO A 241 2.31 -5.77 23.77
CA PRO A 241 1.00 -5.45 23.23
C PRO A 241 1.11 -4.57 21.96
N ALA A 242 0.31 -4.86 20.93
CA ALA A 242 0.31 -4.10 19.68
C ALA A 242 -0.47 -2.77 19.76
N ILE A 243 0.00 -1.89 20.64
CA ILE A 243 -0.59 -0.57 20.91
C ILE A 243 0.34 0.53 20.36
N THR A 244 -0.18 1.46 19.56
CA THR A 244 0.62 2.58 19.04
C THR A 244 -0.13 3.92 19.10
N VAL A 245 0.63 5.01 19.13
CA VAL A 245 0.09 6.34 18.83
C VAL A 245 -0.10 6.47 17.32
N SER A 246 -1.19 7.08 16.89
CA SER A 246 -1.50 7.34 15.48
C SER A 246 -1.99 8.77 15.29
N SER A 247 -1.44 9.44 14.28
CA SER A 247 -1.93 10.75 13.82
C SER A 247 -3.07 10.64 12.80
N HIS A 248 -3.45 9.42 12.41
CA HIS A 248 -4.58 9.18 11.52
C HIS A 248 -5.90 9.20 12.32
N ILE A 249 -6.96 9.71 11.69
CA ILE A 249 -8.32 9.76 12.24
C ILE A 249 -8.33 10.45 13.62
N SER A 250 -8.16 11.77 13.66
CA SER A 250 -8.24 12.54 14.92
C SER A 250 -9.62 12.44 15.58
N GLY A 251 -9.73 12.81 16.86
CA GLY A 251 -11.04 12.84 17.55
C GLY A 251 -12.05 13.75 16.85
N SER A 252 -11.62 14.91 16.34
CA SER A 252 -12.47 15.79 15.53
C SER A 252 -12.93 15.14 14.22
N ALA A 253 -12.07 14.34 13.59
CA ALA A 253 -12.40 13.57 12.38
C ALA A 253 -13.42 12.46 12.69
N VAL A 254 -13.31 11.76 13.82
CA VAL A 254 -14.31 10.77 14.26
C VAL A 254 -15.67 11.44 14.45
N THR A 255 -15.73 12.57 15.18
CA THR A 255 -16.98 13.31 15.40
C THR A 255 -17.60 13.78 14.09
N GLN A 256 -16.80 14.37 13.20
CA GLN A 256 -17.28 14.81 11.88
C GLN A 256 -17.80 13.64 11.05
N PHE A 257 -17.05 12.54 10.98
CA PHE A 257 -17.43 11.36 10.21
C PHE A 257 -18.72 10.73 10.74
N ALA A 258 -18.88 10.62 12.06
CA ALA A 258 -20.11 10.16 12.70
C ALA A 258 -21.32 11.06 12.37
N ASN A 259 -21.14 12.39 12.45
CA ASN A 259 -22.20 13.35 12.12
C ASN A 259 -22.61 13.27 10.64
N ASP A 260 -21.63 13.19 9.73
CA ASP A 260 -21.87 13.08 8.29
C ASP A 260 -22.60 11.77 7.96
N LEU A 261 -22.24 10.66 8.61
CA LEU A 261 -22.94 9.37 8.47
C LEU A 261 -24.38 9.46 8.96
N CYS A 262 -24.62 9.97 10.18
CA CYS A 262 -25.95 10.03 10.76
C CYS A 262 -26.88 11.06 10.12
N SER A 263 -26.32 12.02 9.38
CA SER A 263 -27.10 12.96 8.57
C SER A 263 -27.41 12.42 7.16
N SER A 264 -26.90 11.24 6.80
CA SER A 264 -27.12 10.65 5.49
C SER A 264 -28.52 10.04 5.35
N ALA A 265 -29.04 10.00 4.13
CA ALA A 265 -30.35 9.40 3.83
C ALA A 265 -30.40 7.87 4.07
N GLN A 266 -29.25 7.21 4.21
CA GLN A 266 -29.16 5.77 4.49
C GLN A 266 -29.17 5.46 5.99
N ALA A 267 -29.04 6.48 6.85
CA ALA A 267 -29.03 6.30 8.29
C ALA A 267 -30.43 5.95 8.80
N ILE A 268 -30.49 4.93 9.66
CA ILE A 268 -31.71 4.56 10.38
C ILE A 268 -31.54 5.06 11.82
N PRO A 269 -32.19 6.19 12.19
CA PRO A 269 -32.02 6.81 13.49
C PRO A 269 -32.78 6.06 14.59
N MET A 270 -32.23 6.12 15.79
CA MET A 270 -32.82 5.67 17.05
C MET A 270 -32.39 6.65 18.14
N ALA A 271 -33.28 6.97 19.07
CA ALA A 271 -32.97 7.85 20.19
C ALA A 271 -32.95 7.04 21.48
N VAL A 272 -32.06 7.41 22.41
CA VAL A 272 -32.17 6.94 23.79
C VAL A 272 -33.43 7.55 24.41
N PRO A 273 -34.29 6.76 25.08
CA PRO A 273 -35.47 7.30 25.72
C PRO A 273 -35.11 8.26 26.87
N SER A 274 -36.08 9.04 27.34
CA SER A 274 -35.85 10.06 28.37
C SER A 274 -35.45 9.52 29.75
N ASP A 275 -35.56 8.21 29.97
CA ASP A 275 -35.06 7.52 31.17
C ASP A 275 -33.54 7.25 31.11
N GLY A 276 -32.89 7.60 30.00
CA GLY A 276 -31.45 7.49 29.79
C GLY A 276 -30.97 6.10 29.43
N ILE A 277 -31.85 5.13 29.18
CA ILE A 277 -31.45 3.74 28.87
C ILE A 277 -32.21 3.22 27.65
N LEU A 278 -31.46 2.91 26.60
CA LEU A 278 -31.95 2.16 25.45
C LEU A 278 -31.53 0.70 25.57
N ALA A 279 -32.48 -0.20 25.82
CA ALA A 279 -32.24 -1.64 25.80
C ALA A 279 -32.67 -2.26 24.46
N VAL A 280 -31.75 -2.91 23.79
CA VAL A 280 -31.96 -3.63 22.54
C VAL A 280 -31.66 -5.10 22.78
N GLU A 281 -32.67 -5.95 22.62
CA GLU A 281 -32.55 -7.38 22.88
C GLU A 281 -32.80 -8.18 21.60
N SER A 282 -31.91 -9.13 21.34
CA SER A 282 -32.08 -10.18 20.31
C SER A 282 -32.45 -9.65 18.91
N GLN A 283 -31.70 -8.65 18.42
CA GLN A 283 -31.92 -8.01 17.12
C GLN A 283 -30.89 -8.43 16.07
N GLU A 284 -31.34 -8.49 14.81
CA GLU A 284 -30.44 -8.61 13.65
C GLU A 284 -30.45 -7.31 12.84
N TRP A 285 -29.28 -6.68 12.68
CA TRP A 285 -29.11 -5.40 11.98
C TRP A 285 -28.22 -5.54 10.75
N GLY A 286 -28.86 -5.79 9.61
CA GLY A 286 -28.18 -5.93 8.32
C GLY A 286 -27.43 -7.26 8.19
N THR A 287 -27.06 -7.57 6.95
CA THR A 287 -26.33 -8.80 6.60
C THR A 287 -25.14 -8.46 5.71
N GLN A 288 -24.25 -9.43 5.47
CA GLN A 288 -23.08 -9.22 4.62
C GLN A 288 -23.42 -8.71 3.21
N SER A 289 -24.58 -9.10 2.67
CA SER A 289 -25.06 -8.67 1.35
C SER A 289 -25.90 -7.40 1.38
N LEU A 290 -26.53 -7.09 2.51
CA LEU A 290 -27.34 -5.89 2.72
C LEU A 290 -26.97 -5.24 4.07
N PRO A 291 -25.81 -4.58 4.15
CA PRO A 291 -25.37 -3.95 5.39
C PRO A 291 -26.29 -2.77 5.75
N GLN A 292 -26.36 -2.39 7.03
CA GLN A 292 -27.18 -1.26 7.51
C GLN A 292 -26.36 -0.17 8.20
N LEU A 293 -26.78 1.08 8.08
CA LEU A 293 -26.26 2.21 8.85
C LEU A 293 -27.25 2.56 9.96
N ARG A 294 -26.88 2.30 11.21
CA ARG A 294 -27.68 2.58 12.42
C ARG A 294 -27.05 3.72 13.17
N CYS A 295 -27.86 4.72 13.53
CA CYS A 295 -27.42 5.86 14.32
C CYS A 295 -28.27 5.97 15.58
N ILE A 296 -27.61 5.84 16.74
CA ILE A 296 -28.23 5.94 18.04
C ILE A 296 -27.75 7.25 18.68
N GLU A 297 -28.66 8.13 19.06
CA GLU A 297 -28.35 9.41 19.69
C GLU A 297 -28.89 9.45 21.12
N GLY A 298 -27.99 9.66 22.08
CA GLY A 298 -28.31 10.01 23.47
C GLY A 298 -28.26 11.51 23.72
N ILE A 299 -28.59 11.91 24.94
CA ILE A 299 -28.53 13.30 25.41
C ILE A 299 -27.09 13.63 25.83
N PRO A 300 -26.46 14.67 25.25
CA PRO A 300 -25.09 15.06 25.58
C PRO A 300 -24.89 15.29 27.08
N GLY A 301 -23.95 14.55 27.67
CA GLY A 301 -23.54 14.72 29.07
C GLY A 301 -24.49 14.13 30.11
N ALA A 302 -25.61 13.52 29.70
CA ALA A 302 -26.58 12.92 30.61
C ALA A 302 -26.09 11.60 31.25
N GLY A 303 -25.07 10.97 30.66
CA GLY A 303 -24.65 9.61 31.05
C GLY A 303 -25.58 8.53 30.50
N ASP A 304 -26.25 8.83 29.38
CA ASP A 304 -27.13 7.89 28.68
C ASP A 304 -26.40 6.59 28.31
N THR A 305 -27.15 5.49 28.29
CA THR A 305 -26.61 4.16 28.03
C THR A 305 -27.40 3.44 26.93
N VAL A 306 -26.68 2.79 26.03
CA VAL A 306 -27.21 1.86 25.03
C VAL A 306 -26.77 0.45 25.40
N ARG A 307 -27.71 -0.42 25.77
CA ARG A 307 -27.45 -1.82 26.12
C ARG A 307 -27.89 -2.72 24.98
N LEU A 308 -26.93 -3.39 24.35
CA LEU A 308 -27.17 -4.48 23.41
C LEU A 308 -27.08 -5.80 24.18
N GLY A 309 -28.19 -6.50 24.30
CA GLY A 309 -28.33 -7.72 25.09
C GLY A 309 -28.92 -8.90 24.31
N GLY A 310 -28.90 -10.08 24.92
CA GLY A 310 -29.45 -11.30 24.32
C GLY A 310 -28.56 -11.82 23.19
N ASN A 311 -29.11 -11.96 21.98
CA ASN A 311 -28.37 -12.37 20.78
C ASN A 311 -28.46 -11.30 19.69
N VAL A 312 -27.56 -10.32 19.72
CA VAL A 312 -27.52 -9.24 18.73
C VAL A 312 -26.48 -9.56 17.66
N SER A 313 -26.89 -9.55 16.39
CA SER A 313 -25.99 -9.72 15.26
C SER A 313 -26.20 -8.66 14.20
N GLY A 314 -25.18 -8.34 13.41
CA GLY A 314 -25.36 -7.41 12.31
C GLY A 314 -24.13 -7.20 11.44
N ALA A 315 -24.35 -6.56 10.30
CA ALA A 315 -23.30 -6.11 9.41
C ALA A 315 -23.60 -4.69 8.93
N GLY A 316 -22.61 -3.80 8.99
CA GLY A 316 -22.78 -2.42 8.61
C GLY A 316 -22.02 -1.42 9.47
N VAL A 317 -22.59 -0.23 9.62
CA VAL A 317 -22.04 0.86 10.42
C VAL A 317 -22.98 1.11 11.60
N LEU A 318 -22.47 0.97 12.82
CA LEU A 318 -23.18 1.34 14.04
C LEU A 318 -22.54 2.60 14.61
N VAL A 319 -23.29 3.69 14.67
CA VAL A 319 -22.87 4.93 15.30
C VAL A 319 -23.67 5.13 16.57
N VAL A 320 -22.99 5.27 17.70
CA VAL A 320 -23.58 5.64 18.99
C VAL A 320 -23.02 6.99 19.39
N LYS A 321 -23.91 7.97 19.53
CA LYS A 321 -23.57 9.34 19.88
C LYS A 321 -24.06 9.67 21.27
N ASN A 322 -23.20 10.32 22.07
CA ASN A 322 -23.57 10.86 23.38
C ASN A 322 -24.18 9.83 24.35
N ALA A 323 -23.78 8.58 24.24
CA ALA A 323 -24.17 7.51 25.16
C ALA A 323 -23.04 6.46 25.27
N GLU A 324 -22.97 5.79 26.41
CA GLU A 324 -22.13 4.61 26.59
C GLU A 324 -22.73 3.41 25.86
N LEU A 325 -21.93 2.68 25.08
CA LEU A 325 -22.35 1.45 24.42
C LEU A 325 -21.91 0.25 25.24
N ILE A 326 -22.89 -0.51 25.74
CA ILE A 326 -22.68 -1.73 26.51
C ILE A 326 -23.11 -2.94 25.68
N ALA A 327 -22.18 -3.84 25.37
CA ALA A 327 -22.47 -5.11 24.73
C ALA A 327 -22.47 -6.25 25.77
N SER A 328 -23.61 -6.94 25.85
CA SER A 328 -23.87 -8.05 26.76
C SER A 328 -24.52 -9.21 26.00
N GLY A 329 -24.44 -10.43 26.55
CA GLY A 329 -24.89 -11.62 25.84
C GLY A 329 -24.04 -11.95 24.60
N LEU A 330 -24.63 -12.65 23.64
CA LEU A 330 -24.01 -12.92 22.35
C LEU A 330 -24.11 -11.68 21.46
N PHE A 331 -22.96 -11.20 21.00
CA PHE A 331 -22.87 -10.07 20.08
C PHE A 331 -22.01 -10.45 18.90
N ARG A 332 -22.48 -10.25 17.67
CA ARG A 332 -21.67 -10.38 16.46
C ARG A 332 -21.83 -9.18 15.56
N TRP A 333 -20.74 -8.47 15.27
CA TRP A 333 -20.77 -7.32 14.35
C TRP A 333 -19.75 -7.47 13.24
N GLU A 334 -20.16 -7.19 12.00
CA GLU A 334 -19.28 -7.13 10.84
C GLU A 334 -19.31 -5.74 10.20
N GLY A 335 -18.29 -4.94 10.46
CA GLY A 335 -18.15 -3.60 9.89
C GLY A 335 -17.56 -2.61 10.87
N LEU A 336 -18.08 -1.39 10.90
CA LEU A 336 -17.54 -0.30 11.71
C LEU A 336 -18.48 0.02 12.87
N ILE A 337 -17.93 0.14 14.07
CA ILE A 337 -18.61 0.68 15.24
C ILE A 337 -17.95 2.00 15.61
N ILE A 338 -18.73 3.07 15.74
CA ILE A 338 -18.26 4.38 16.17
C ILE A 338 -19.04 4.77 17.41
N VAL A 339 -18.34 5.06 18.50
CA VAL A 339 -18.89 5.59 19.74
C VAL A 339 -18.26 6.96 19.96
N THR A 340 -19.04 8.03 19.95
CA THR A 340 -18.48 9.39 20.05
C THR A 340 -19.40 10.36 20.78
N GLY A 341 -18.83 11.28 21.56
CA GLY A 341 -19.62 12.29 22.28
C GLY A 341 -19.11 12.51 23.69
N SER A 342 -19.94 13.11 24.55
CA SER A 342 -19.61 13.32 25.97
C SER A 342 -20.07 12.16 26.84
N ASN A 343 -19.23 11.71 27.78
CA ASN A 343 -19.48 10.58 28.69
C ASN A 343 -19.79 9.26 27.95
N VAL A 344 -19.00 8.97 26.92
CA VAL A 344 -19.13 7.77 26.09
C VAL A 344 -18.00 6.78 26.37
N GLY A 345 -18.30 5.51 26.08
CA GLY A 345 -17.37 4.41 26.27
C GLY A 345 -17.90 3.16 25.60
N PHE A 346 -17.04 2.16 25.49
CA PHE A 346 -17.44 0.83 25.04
C PHE A 346 -17.17 -0.21 26.12
N THR A 347 -18.24 -0.82 26.63
CA THR A 347 -18.19 -1.75 27.75
C THR A 347 -18.65 -3.14 27.34
N ILE A 348 -17.86 -4.16 27.67
CA ILE A 348 -18.17 -5.57 27.45
C ILE A 348 -18.53 -6.24 28.77
N LEU A 349 -19.72 -6.83 28.86
CA LEU A 349 -20.20 -7.54 30.05
C LEU A 349 -20.62 -8.97 29.74
N GLY A 350 -20.43 -9.89 30.69
CA GLY A 350 -20.96 -11.25 30.64
C GLY A 350 -20.01 -12.26 29.96
N PRO A 351 -20.20 -13.56 30.24
CA PRO A 351 -19.28 -14.63 29.85
C PRO A 351 -19.36 -15.02 28.38
N GLU A 352 -20.48 -14.73 27.70
CA GLU A 352 -20.68 -15.03 26.28
C GLU A 352 -19.68 -14.25 25.43
N THR A 353 -19.25 -14.82 24.30
CA THR A 353 -18.27 -14.18 23.42
C THR A 353 -18.91 -13.12 22.53
N LYS A 354 -18.30 -11.93 22.50
CA LYS A 354 -18.66 -10.83 21.59
C LYS A 354 -17.66 -10.81 20.44
N ASP A 355 -18.11 -11.10 19.23
CA ASP A 355 -17.29 -11.14 18.02
C ASP A 355 -17.46 -9.88 17.17
N ILE A 356 -16.38 -9.16 16.92
CA ILE A 356 -16.39 -7.96 16.09
C ILE A 356 -15.36 -8.14 14.97
N TYR A 357 -15.79 -8.09 13.72
CA TYR A 357 -14.95 -8.11 12.53
C TYR A 357 -15.03 -6.77 11.82
N GLY A 358 -13.93 -6.02 11.78
CA GLY A 358 -13.88 -4.71 11.15
C GLY A 358 -13.11 -3.72 12.00
N SER A 359 -13.75 -2.70 12.57
CA SER A 359 -13.08 -1.77 13.48
C SER A 359 -14.04 -1.12 14.48
N LEU A 360 -13.52 -0.78 15.66
CA LEU A 360 -14.19 -0.01 16.69
C LEU A 360 -13.46 1.32 16.89
N MET A 361 -14.17 2.43 16.83
CA MET A 361 -13.66 3.75 17.18
C MET A 361 -14.42 4.27 18.38
N VAL A 362 -13.71 4.67 19.43
CA VAL A 362 -14.30 5.34 20.60
C VAL A 362 -13.63 6.71 20.76
N ASN A 363 -14.44 7.75 20.86
CA ASN A 363 -13.99 9.14 20.91
C ASN A 363 -14.73 9.94 21.98
N GLU A 364 -14.07 10.14 23.13
CA GLU A 364 -14.61 10.92 24.25
C GLU A 364 -14.34 12.42 24.02
N THR A 365 -15.40 13.21 23.85
CA THR A 365 -15.31 14.65 23.61
C THR A 365 -15.71 15.50 24.82
N GLY A 366 -16.16 14.87 25.90
CA GLY A 366 -16.54 15.54 27.15
C GLY A 366 -15.34 16.09 27.91
N THR A 367 -15.62 16.69 29.06
CA THR A 367 -14.57 17.23 29.93
C THR A 367 -13.70 16.09 30.49
N PRO A 368 -12.37 16.24 30.52
CA PRO A 368 -11.48 15.27 31.15
C PRO A 368 -11.93 14.95 32.58
N GLY A 369 -11.87 13.67 32.96
CA GLY A 369 -12.31 13.21 34.28
C GLY A 369 -13.70 12.59 34.32
N SER A 370 -14.32 12.30 33.17
CA SER A 370 -15.52 11.45 33.10
C SER A 370 -15.33 10.15 33.89
N GLU A 371 -16.40 9.68 34.53
CA GLU A 371 -16.43 8.39 35.21
C GLU A 371 -16.44 7.23 34.21
N THR A 372 -16.95 7.45 32.99
CA THR A 372 -17.05 6.44 31.96
C THR A 372 -15.66 6.06 31.44
N ALA A 373 -15.33 4.78 31.51
CA ALA A 373 -14.11 4.27 30.89
C ALA A 373 -14.30 4.26 29.37
N ILE A 374 -13.29 4.74 28.62
CA ILE A 374 -13.38 4.78 27.16
C ILE A 374 -13.48 3.36 26.56
N LEU A 375 -12.87 2.40 27.24
CA LEU A 375 -12.93 0.98 26.93
C LEU A 375 -12.89 0.21 28.24
N ASP A 376 -13.88 -0.66 28.47
CA ASP A 376 -13.99 -1.48 29.67
C ASP A 376 -14.36 -2.92 29.31
N ILE A 377 -13.37 -3.82 29.38
CA ILE A 377 -13.55 -5.22 29.04
C ILE A 377 -13.67 -6.03 30.33
N ARG A 378 -14.91 -6.40 30.69
CA ARG A 378 -15.20 -7.25 31.86
C ARG A 378 -15.80 -8.61 31.51
N GLY A 379 -15.76 -8.98 30.23
CA GLY A 379 -16.34 -10.21 29.70
C GLY A 379 -15.56 -10.72 28.49
N SER A 380 -16.12 -11.73 27.81
CA SER A 380 -15.43 -12.39 26.70
C SER A 380 -15.58 -11.62 25.38
N MET A 381 -14.49 -11.26 24.71
CA MET A 381 -14.53 -10.53 23.42
C MET A 381 -13.46 -10.98 22.44
N ARG A 382 -13.80 -11.04 21.16
CA ARG A 382 -12.82 -11.13 20.07
C ARG A 382 -13.07 -10.00 19.08
N LEU A 383 -12.10 -9.12 18.92
CA LEU A 383 -12.15 -8.03 17.97
C LEU A 383 -11.03 -8.20 16.95
N PHE A 384 -11.42 -8.41 15.70
CA PHE A 384 -10.51 -8.63 14.59
C PHE A 384 -10.61 -7.50 13.59
N PHE A 385 -9.48 -6.90 13.24
CA PHE A 385 -9.42 -5.98 12.12
C PHE A 385 -9.82 -6.72 10.82
N SER A 386 -10.70 -6.13 10.00
CA SER A 386 -11.13 -6.77 8.74
C SER A 386 -11.37 -5.76 7.63
N ARG A 387 -10.51 -5.76 6.61
CA ARG A 387 -10.71 -4.95 5.40
C ARG A 387 -11.88 -5.46 4.56
N ILE A 388 -12.19 -6.75 4.63
CA ILE A 388 -13.32 -7.33 3.89
C ILE A 388 -14.63 -6.77 4.46
N ALA A 389 -14.80 -6.76 5.78
CA ALA A 389 -15.97 -6.17 6.42
C ALA A 389 -16.06 -4.65 6.16
N LEU A 390 -14.95 -3.92 6.35
CA LEU A 390 -14.87 -2.47 6.09
C LEU A 390 -15.05 -2.13 4.60
N GLY A 391 -14.67 -3.01 3.68
CA GLY A 391 -14.88 -2.82 2.25
C GLY A 391 -16.36 -2.92 1.87
N ARG A 392 -17.11 -3.85 2.48
CA ARG A 392 -18.55 -4.04 2.22
C ARG A 392 -19.39 -2.83 2.62
N ILE A 393 -19.05 -2.19 3.74
CA ILE A 393 -19.81 -1.04 4.25
C ILE A 393 -19.55 0.25 3.45
N THR A 394 -18.59 0.28 2.52
CA THR A 394 -18.35 1.48 1.70
C THR A 394 -19.57 1.90 0.87
N ALA A 395 -20.45 0.94 0.53
CA ALA A 395 -21.72 1.23 -0.14
C ALA A 395 -22.71 2.05 0.73
N LEU A 396 -22.49 2.08 2.05
CA LEU A 396 -23.29 2.86 3.01
C LEU A 396 -22.73 4.26 3.29
N ILE A 397 -21.56 4.59 2.74
CA ILE A 397 -20.89 5.85 3.04
C ILE A 397 -21.11 6.79 1.86
N PRO A 398 -21.78 7.94 2.06
CA PRO A 398 -21.94 8.94 1.01
C PRO A 398 -20.59 9.42 0.48
N THR A 399 -20.51 9.67 -0.83
CA THR A 399 -19.27 10.18 -1.47
C THR A 399 -18.82 11.52 -0.85
N SER A 400 -19.75 12.38 -0.45
CA SER A 400 -19.45 13.63 0.26
C SER A 400 -18.75 13.39 1.59
N THR A 401 -19.24 12.43 2.38
CA THR A 401 -18.63 12.01 3.64
C THR A 401 -17.22 11.46 3.42
N MET A 402 -17.03 10.62 2.39
CA MET A 402 -15.70 10.11 2.04
C MET A 402 -14.73 11.21 1.57
N ASN A 403 -15.21 12.19 0.80
CA ASN A 403 -14.39 13.30 0.32
C ASN A 403 -13.80 14.13 1.48
N ASN A 404 -14.58 14.32 2.54
CA ASN A 404 -14.12 14.95 3.77
C ASN A 404 -13.14 14.05 4.54
N ALA A 405 -13.22 12.73 4.37
CA ALA A 405 -12.48 11.76 5.14
C ALA A 405 -11.05 11.47 4.65
N TYR A 406 -10.81 11.50 3.34
CA TYR A 406 -9.53 11.05 2.76
C TYR A 406 -8.28 11.73 3.35
N GLY A 407 -8.40 12.97 3.82
CA GLY A 407 -7.28 13.71 4.42
C GLY A 407 -6.76 13.12 5.73
N PHE A 408 -7.59 12.35 6.46
CA PHE A 408 -7.22 11.75 7.74
C PHE A 408 -7.18 10.22 7.74
N LEU A 409 -7.65 9.58 6.67
CA LEU A 409 -7.62 8.12 6.55
C LEU A 409 -6.18 7.62 6.32
N PRO A 410 -5.79 6.51 6.96
CA PRO A 410 -4.53 5.85 6.63
C PRO A 410 -4.58 5.33 5.18
N SER A 411 -3.50 5.56 4.43
CA SER A 411 -3.37 5.10 3.05
C SER A 411 -2.01 4.47 2.79
N HIS A 412 -1.94 3.66 1.74
CA HIS A 412 -0.68 3.11 1.25
C HIS A 412 -0.69 3.09 -0.28
N VAL A 413 0.51 3.12 -0.86
CA VAL A 413 0.72 3.11 -2.30
C VAL A 413 1.51 1.86 -2.66
N THR A 414 0.97 1.04 -3.55
CA THR A 414 1.67 -0.10 -4.14
C THR A 414 1.99 0.20 -5.60
N GLN A 415 3.05 -0.41 -6.10
CA GLN A 415 3.39 -0.36 -7.52
C GLN A 415 2.99 -1.68 -8.16
N ASP A 416 2.07 -1.64 -9.11
CA ASP A 416 1.57 -2.84 -9.78
C ASP A 416 2.58 -3.34 -10.83
N TYR A 417 3.15 -2.41 -11.61
CA TYR A 417 4.20 -2.69 -12.58
C TYR A 417 4.99 -1.42 -12.93
N TRP A 418 6.13 -1.60 -13.60
CA TRP A 418 6.78 -0.56 -14.38
C TRP A 418 7.31 -1.11 -15.71
N ARG A 419 7.49 -0.23 -16.70
CA ARG A 419 8.10 -0.55 -17.99
C ARG A 419 8.90 0.63 -18.53
N ALA A 420 9.96 0.33 -19.27
CA ALA A 420 10.62 1.32 -20.12
C ALA A 420 9.71 1.68 -21.30
N MET A 421 9.56 2.97 -21.59
CA MET A 421 8.81 3.47 -22.74
C MET A 421 9.72 3.71 -23.95
N THR A 422 11.00 3.90 -23.71
CA THR A 422 12.07 3.99 -24.72
C THR A 422 13.06 2.86 -24.45
N PRO A 423 13.24 1.90 -25.37
CA PRO A 423 14.24 0.84 -25.24
C PRO A 423 15.68 1.36 -25.38
#